data_AF-A0A655D0X9-F1
#
_entry.id   AF-A0A655D0X9-F1
#
_cell.length_a   1.000
_cell.length_b   1.000
_cell.length_c   1.000
_cell.angle_alpha   90.00
_cell.angle_beta   90.00
_cell.angle_gamma   90.00
#
_symmetry.space_group_name_H-M   'P 1'
#
loop_
_entity.id
_entity.type
_entity.pdbx_description
1 polymer ?
#
loop_
_entity_poly.entity_id
_entity_poly.type
_entity_poly.pdbx_seq_one_letter_code
_entity_poly.pdbx_strand_id
1 'polypeptide(L)'
;MARPAETVRGWLRRFAERVEAVRSVFTVWLCAVDADPVMPDAGGGGFVDAVVAIGALAAAIGRRFSLPTVSLAETAVAVSGGRLLAPGWPGEWVQHESTLP
;
A
#
# COMPACT_ATOMS: atom_id res chain seq x y z
N MET A 1 -4.18 10.32 20.42
CA MET A 1 -4.22 9.27 21.45
C MET A 1 -2.89 8.54 21.45
N ALA A 2 -2.17 8.53 22.57
CA ALA A 2 -0.92 7.78 22.69
C ALA A 2 -1.23 6.27 22.73
N ARG A 3 -0.53 5.49 21.90
CA ARG A 3 -0.65 4.03 21.88
C ARG A 3 0.56 3.44 22.61
N PRO A 4 0.42 2.34 23.38
CA PRO A 4 1.54 1.73 24.08
C PRO A 4 2.70 1.42 23.12
N ALA A 5 3.94 1.65 23.55
CA ALA A 5 5.12 1.46 22.70
C ALA A 5 5.28 0.00 22.23
N GLU A 6 4.80 -0.96 23.03
CA GLU A 6 4.75 -2.38 22.66
C GLU A 6 3.79 -2.65 21.49
N THR A 7 2.66 -1.92 21.43
CA THR A 7 1.69 -2.03 20.35
C THR A 7 2.28 -1.49 19.06
N VAL A 8 2.96 -0.34 19.12
CA VAL A 8 3.65 0.24 17.96
C VAL A 8 4.75 -0.70 17.46
N ARG A 9 5.59 -1.24 18.35
CA ARG A 9 6.59 -2.26 17.98
C ARG A 9 5.94 -3.50 17.36
N GLY A 10 4.82 -3.96 17.92
CA GLY A 10 4.07 -5.10 17.41
C GLY A 10 3.51 -4.88 16.00
N TRP A 11 3.15 -3.64 15.66
CA TRP A 11 2.72 -3.27 14.32
C TRP A 11 3.87 -3.11 13.34
N LEU A 12 4.95 -2.44 13.74
CA LEU A 12 6.14 -2.32 12.91
C LEU A 12 6.73 -3.68 12.56
N ARG A 13 6.76 -4.62 13.52
CA ARG A 13 7.16 -6.01 13.26
C ARG A 13 6.26 -6.69 12.24
N ARG A 14 4.93 -6.60 12.41
CA ARG A 14 3.97 -7.19 11.47
C ARG A 14 4.07 -6.59 10.07
N PHE A 15 4.35 -5.30 9.97
CA PHE A 15 4.61 -4.64 8.69
C PHE A 15 5.91 -5.13 8.07
N ALA A 16 6.99 -5.22 8.86
CA ALA A 16 8.30 -5.70 8.40
C ALA A 16 8.24 -7.12 7.82
N GLU A 17 7.42 -8.00 8.40
CA GLU A 17 7.16 -9.35 7.88
C GLU A 17 6.47 -9.38 6.50
N ARG A 18 5.90 -8.26 6.04
CA ARG A 18 5.03 -8.18 4.85
C ARG A 18 5.54 -7.18 3.80
N VAL A 19 6.75 -6.67 3.95
CA VAL A 19 7.26 -5.55 3.13
C VAL A 19 7.19 -5.82 1.63
N GLU A 20 7.54 -7.02 1.16
CA GLU A 20 7.47 -7.34 -0.27
C GLU A 20 6.02 -7.43 -0.77
N ALA A 21 5.09 -7.98 0.03
CA ALA A 21 3.69 -8.02 -0.34
C ALA A 21 3.08 -6.61 -0.41
N VAL A 22 3.43 -5.74 0.55
CA VAL A 22 3.04 -4.33 0.53
C VAL A 22 3.62 -3.65 -0.71
N ARG A 23 4.92 -3.74 -0.93
CA ARG A 23 5.58 -3.15 -2.09
C ARG A 23 4.91 -3.61 -3.40
N SER A 24 4.69 -4.91 -3.57
CA SER A 24 4.10 -5.49 -4.77
C SER A 24 2.67 -4.98 -5.01
N VAL A 25 1.77 -5.09 -4.02
CA VAL A 25 0.37 -4.67 -4.17
C VAL A 25 0.25 -3.18 -4.51
N PHE A 26 1.00 -2.33 -3.82
CA PHE A 26 0.91 -0.88 -4.05
C PHE A 26 1.55 -0.48 -5.39
N THR A 27 2.57 -1.21 -5.84
CA THR A 27 3.14 -1.02 -7.18
C THR A 27 2.16 -1.45 -8.28
N VAL A 28 1.45 -2.58 -8.09
CA VAL A 28 0.40 -3.01 -9.04
C VAL A 28 -0.71 -1.95 -9.14
N TRP A 29 -1.16 -1.42 -8.01
CA TRP A 29 -2.13 -0.32 -8.00
C TRP A 29 -1.60 0.95 -8.63
N LEU A 30 -0.31 1.27 -8.43
CA LEU A 30 0.33 2.42 -9.08
C LEU A 30 0.25 2.30 -10.60
N CYS A 31 0.59 1.13 -11.15
CA CYS A 31 0.47 0.87 -12.58
C CYS A 31 -0.98 0.88 -13.09
N ALA A 32 -1.96 0.56 -12.25
CA ALA A 32 -3.37 0.61 -12.63
C ALA A 32 -3.95 2.03 -12.61
N VAL A 33 -3.45 2.89 -11.72
CA VAL A 33 -3.94 4.27 -11.53
C VAL A 33 -3.24 5.25 -12.47
N ASP A 34 -1.93 5.14 -12.60
CA ASP A 34 -1.11 6.04 -13.44
C ASP A 34 -0.92 5.44 -14.84
N ALA A 35 -1.20 6.23 -15.87
CA ALA A 35 -1.07 5.80 -17.27
C ALA A 35 0.39 5.68 -17.72
N ASP A 36 1.29 6.41 -17.05
CA ASP A 36 2.74 6.35 -17.26
C ASP A 36 3.45 6.36 -15.89
N PRO A 37 3.43 5.22 -15.16
CA PRO A 37 3.91 5.16 -13.80
C PRO A 37 5.44 5.31 -13.74
N VAL A 38 5.91 6.33 -13.03
CA VAL A 38 7.31 6.40 -12.61
C VAL A 38 7.51 5.38 -11.48
N MET A 39 8.26 4.32 -11.77
CA MET A 39 8.49 3.25 -10.81
C MET A 39 9.35 3.76 -9.63
N PRO A 40 8.93 3.49 -8.39
CA PRO A 40 9.71 3.88 -7.22
C PRO A 40 11.06 3.15 -7.22
N ASP A 41 12.13 3.89 -6.94
CA ASP A 41 13.49 3.34 -6.89
C ASP A 41 13.61 2.28 -5.78
N ALA A 42 14.32 1.20 -6.07
CA ALA A 42 14.52 0.08 -5.15
C ALA A 42 15.97 0.13 -4.64
N GLY A 43 16.14 0.50 -3.37
CA GLY A 43 17.49 0.68 -2.82
C GLY A 43 17.56 1.07 -1.35
N GLY A 44 16.41 1.40 -0.72
CA GLY A 44 16.35 1.78 0.70
C GLY A 44 16.20 0.59 1.66
N GLY A 45 16.04 -0.62 1.12
CA GLY A 45 15.69 -1.84 1.87
C GLY A 45 14.17 -2.03 1.93
N GLY A 46 13.72 -3.28 2.02
CA GLY A 46 12.31 -3.65 1.76
C GLY A 46 11.28 -2.84 2.54
N PHE A 47 11.56 -2.46 3.80
CA PHE A 47 10.66 -1.60 4.59
C PHE A 47 10.52 -0.20 3.97
N VAL A 48 11.63 0.43 3.60
CA VAL A 48 11.63 1.75 2.97
C VAL A 48 10.97 1.67 1.61
N ASP A 49 11.35 0.67 0.80
CA ASP A 49 10.80 0.47 -0.55
C ASP A 49 9.26 0.27 -0.50
N ALA A 50 8.75 -0.45 0.51
CA ALA A 50 7.31 -0.59 0.73
C ALA A 50 6.62 0.75 1.06
N VAL A 51 7.21 1.58 1.93
CA VAL A 51 6.65 2.90 2.26
C VAL A 51 6.71 3.84 1.05
N VAL A 52 7.78 3.79 0.27
CA VAL A 52 7.93 4.56 -0.97
C VAL A 52 6.86 4.16 -1.98
N ALA A 53 6.56 2.86 -2.13
CA ALA A 53 5.48 2.39 -3.01
C ALA A 53 4.09 2.93 -2.59
N ILE A 54 3.79 2.97 -1.28
CA ILE A 54 2.53 3.59 -0.79
C ILE A 54 2.50 5.08 -1.13
N GLY A 55 3.62 5.79 -0.94
CA GLY A 55 3.73 7.22 -1.24
C GLY A 55 3.59 7.54 -2.73
N ALA A 56 4.19 6.71 -3.59
CA ALA A 56 4.08 6.84 -5.04
C ALA A 56 2.63 6.68 -5.50
N LEU A 57 1.90 5.68 -4.98
CA LEU A 57 0.48 5.50 -5.26
C LEU A 57 -0.36 6.68 -4.74
N ALA A 58 -0.13 7.15 -3.50
CA ALA A 58 -0.85 8.29 -2.95
C ALA A 58 -0.69 9.54 -3.83
N ALA A 59 0.53 9.80 -4.31
CA ALA A 59 0.82 10.89 -5.22
C ALA A 59 0.15 10.70 -6.59
N ALA A 60 0.14 9.48 -7.14
CA ALA A 60 -0.54 9.16 -8.39
C ALA A 60 -2.06 9.37 -8.30
N ILE A 61 -2.70 8.94 -7.21
CA ILE A 61 -4.13 9.21 -6.94
C ILE A 61 -4.37 10.71 -6.86
N GLY A 62 -3.54 11.43 -6.11
CA GLY A 62 -3.64 12.89 -5.98
C GLY A 62 -3.58 13.60 -7.32
N ARG A 63 -2.63 13.23 -8.18
CA ARG A 63 -2.51 13.77 -9.55
C ARG A 63 -3.72 13.40 -10.42
N ARG A 64 -4.08 12.11 -10.48
CA ARG A 64 -5.15 11.60 -11.35
C ARG A 64 -6.49 12.27 -11.07
N PHE A 65 -6.81 12.49 -9.80
CA PHE A 65 -8.11 13.02 -9.38
C PHE A 65 -8.04 14.50 -8.95
N SER A 66 -6.92 15.18 -9.17
CA SER A 66 -6.71 16.59 -8.78
C SER A 66 -7.05 16.88 -7.31
N LEU A 67 -6.67 15.95 -6.42
CA LEU A 67 -6.90 16.10 -4.98
C LEU A 67 -5.77 16.91 -4.33
N PRO A 68 -6.08 17.81 -3.38
CA PRO A 68 -5.08 18.69 -2.77
C PRO A 68 -4.03 17.93 -1.96
N THR A 69 -4.40 16.85 -1.28
CA THR A 69 -3.49 15.94 -0.57
C THR A 69 -4.18 14.60 -0.38
N VAL A 70 -3.44 13.50 -0.59
CA VAL A 70 -3.87 12.14 -0.25
C VAL A 70 -2.86 11.59 0.73
N SER A 71 -3.29 11.21 1.93
CA SER A 71 -2.35 10.71 2.94
C SER A 71 -1.92 9.27 2.65
N LEU A 72 -0.71 8.93 3.12
CA LEU A 72 -0.21 7.55 3.12
C LEU A 72 -1.17 6.61 3.86
N ALA A 73 -1.72 7.05 4.98
CA ALA A 73 -2.62 6.25 5.80
C ALA A 73 -3.95 5.97 5.10
N GLU A 74 -4.57 6.98 4.48
CA GLU A 74 -5.81 6.80 3.69
C GLU A 74 -5.58 5.86 2.51
N THR A 75 -4.49 6.06 1.76
CA THR A 75 -4.11 5.18 0.65
C THR A 75 -3.92 3.74 1.13
N ALA A 76 -3.21 3.56 2.24
CA ALA A 76 -2.96 2.25 2.80
C ALA A 76 -4.24 1.55 3.28
N VAL A 77 -5.15 2.30 3.91
CA VAL A 77 -6.45 1.78 4.37
C VAL A 77 -7.35 1.43 3.18
N ALA A 78 -7.41 2.30 2.17
CA ALA A 78 -8.24 2.10 0.98
C ALA A 78 -7.83 0.84 0.20
N VAL A 79 -6.52 0.67 -0.04
CA VAL A 79 -5.98 -0.49 -0.78
C VAL A 79 -6.10 -1.78 0.05
N SER A 80 -5.86 -1.72 1.36
CA SER A 80 -5.87 -2.93 2.20
C SER A 80 -7.23 -3.30 2.80
N GLY A 81 -8.23 -2.42 2.69
CA GLY A 81 -9.47 -2.52 3.46
C GLY A 81 -9.24 -2.47 4.98
N GLY A 82 -8.23 -1.72 5.42
CA GLY A 82 -7.80 -1.65 6.83
C GLY A 82 -7.11 -2.91 7.37
N ARG A 83 -6.77 -3.88 6.51
CA ARG A 83 -6.19 -5.17 6.89
C ARG A 83 -4.69 -5.29 6.65
N LEU A 84 -3.99 -4.19 6.37
CA LEU A 84 -2.55 -4.18 6.06
C LEU A 84 -1.69 -4.97 7.06
N LEU A 85 -2.07 -4.96 8.35
CA LEU A 85 -1.37 -5.66 9.43
C LEU A 85 -2.08 -6.94 9.89
N ALA A 86 -3.22 -7.27 9.30
CA ALA A 86 -3.99 -8.44 9.65
C ALA A 86 -3.30 -9.71 9.13
N PRO A 87 -3.41 -10.84 9.87
CA PRO A 87 -2.98 -12.13 9.34
C PRO A 87 -3.76 -12.43 8.04
N GLY A 88 -3.04 -12.89 7.02
CA GLY A 88 -3.64 -13.30 5.75
C GLY A 88 -3.78 -12.20 4.69
N TRP A 89 -3.47 -10.92 4.95
CA TRP A 89 -3.40 -9.90 3.89
C TRP A 89 -2.09 -10.03 3.08
N PRO A 90 -2.08 -9.86 1.74
CA PRO A 90 -3.16 -9.37 0.87
C PRO A 90 -4.31 -10.33 0.55
N GLY A 91 -4.26 -11.57 1.05
CA GLY A 91 -5.23 -12.62 0.73
C GLY A 91 -4.86 -13.29 -0.58
N GLU A 92 -5.53 -14.40 -0.88
CA GLU A 92 -5.53 -14.93 -2.24
C GLU A 92 -6.25 -13.90 -3.13
N TRP A 93 -5.64 -13.56 -4.28
CA TRP A 93 -6.29 -12.73 -5.28
C TRP A 93 -7.47 -13.51 -5.84
N VAL A 94 -8.64 -13.35 -5.23
CA VAL A 94 -9.88 -13.83 -5.83
C VAL A 94 -10.09 -12.95 -7.06
N GLN A 95 -9.66 -13.45 -8.21
CA GLN A 95 -10.08 -12.94 -9.51
C GLN A 95 -11.61 -13.08 -9.52
N HIS A 96 -12.32 -12.03 -9.15
CA HIS A 96 -13.72 -11.92 -9.51
C HIS A 96 -13.74 -11.75 -11.03
N GLU A 97 -13.73 -12.87 -11.75
CA GLU A 97 -14.11 -12.91 -13.14
C GLU A 97 -15.47 -12.21 -13.20
N SER A 98 -15.48 -11.01 -13.77
CA SER A 98 -16.68 -10.23 -13.94
C SER A 98 -17.52 -10.97 -14.98
N THR A 99 -18.29 -11.96 -14.53
CA THR A 99 -19.33 -12.60 -15.32
C THR A 99 -20.44 -11.57 -15.46
N LEU A 100 -20.23 -10.61 -16.36
CA LEU A 100 -21.32 -9.83 -16.92
C LEU A 100 -21.78 -10.55 -18.19
N PRO A 101 -23.10 -10.73 -18.37
CA PRO A 101 -23.69 -11.41 -19.53
C PRO A 101 -23.53 -10.62 -20.83
#